data_AF-A0A9X3FAI2-F1
#
_entry.id   AF-A0A9X3FAI2-F1
#
_cell.length_a   1.000
_cell.length_b   1.000
_cell.length_c   1.000
_cell.angle_alpha   90.00
_cell.angle_beta   90.00
_cell.angle_gamma   90.00
#
_symmetry.space_group_name_H-M   'P 1'
#
loop_
_entity.id
_entity.type
_entity.pdbx_description
1 polymer ?
#
loop_
_entity_poly.entity_id
_entity_poly.type
_entity_poly.pdbx_seq_one_letter_code
_entity_poly.pdbx_strand_id
1 'polypeptide(L)' 'MKYKVHHFEIKMSEDQQKLEQFLNRLHGEVVSIVPNVKPIFRPMGATAKVDFLLIIEKLLN' A
#
# COMPACT_ATOMS: atom_id res chain seq x y z
N MET A 1 11.94 -7.25 18.57
CA MET A 1 10.84 -6.99 17.63
C MET A 1 11.41 -6.88 16.23
N LYS A 2 10.83 -7.60 15.27
CA LYS A 2 11.21 -7.50 13.85
C LYS A 2 10.06 -6.87 13.07
N TYR A 3 10.41 -6.08 12.07
CA TYR A 3 9.45 -5.48 11.16
C TYR A 3 9.73 -5.96 9.75
N LYS A 4 8.67 -6.16 8.97
CA LYS A 4 8.73 -6.42 7.54
C LYS A 4 7.98 -5.30 6.84
N VAL A 5 8.62 -4.72 5.82
CA VAL A 5 8.01 -3.70 4.97
C VAL A 5 7.67 -4.34 3.65
N HIS A 6 6.40 -4.30 3.28
CA HIS A 6 5.89 -4.85 2.03
C HIS A 6 5.59 -3.73 1.06
N HIS A 7 6.07 -3.87 -0.17
CA HIS A 7 5.70 -2.98 -1.27
C HIS A 7 4.50 -3.57 -2.02
N PHE A 8 3.35 -2.91 -1.94
CA PHE A 8 2.10 -3.39 -2.51
C PHE A 8 1.62 -2.45 -3.62
N GLU A 9 1.75 -2.89 -4.87
CA GLU A 9 1.23 -2.15 -6.03
C GLU A 9 -0.30 -2.15 -6.05
N ILE A 10 -0.88 -0.95 -6.20
CA ILE A 10 -2.32 -0.75 -6.09
C ILE A 10 -2.84 0.28 -7.09
N LYS A 11 -4.01 0.00 -7.65
CA LYS A 11 -4.92 0.99 -8.21
C LYS A 11 -6.07 1.18 -7.24
N MET A 12 -6.02 2.27 -6.48
CA MET A 12 -6.90 2.54 -5.33
C MET A 12 -8.40 2.34 -5.59
N SER A 13 -8.88 2.61 -6.81
CA SER A 13 -10.30 2.49 -7.17
C SER A 13 -10.76 1.08 -7.56
N GLU A 14 -9.83 0.15 -7.78
CA GLU A 14 -10.12 -1.18 -8.36
C GLU A 14 -9.61 -2.32 -7.47
N ASP A 15 -8.51 -2.11 -6.76
CA ASP A 15 -7.79 -3.18 -6.07
C ASP A 15 -8.16 -3.35 -4.59
N GLN A 16 -9.34 -2.88 -4.16
CA GLN A 16 -9.76 -3.00 -2.76
C GLN A 16 -9.77 -4.46 -2.28
N GLN A 17 -10.36 -5.39 -3.06
CA GLN A 17 -10.38 -6.81 -2.72
C GLN A 17 -8.98 -7.45 -2.72
N LYS A 18 -8.09 -7.01 -3.62
CA LYS A 18 -6.70 -7.49 -3.68
C LYS A 18 -5.93 -7.07 -2.42
N LEU A 19 -6.13 -5.83 -1.96
CA LEU A 19 -5.53 -5.33 -0.73
C LEU A 19 -6.06 -6.11 0.49
N GLU A 20 -7.37 -6.35 0.56
CA GLU A 20 -7.97 -7.15 1.64
C GLU A 20 -7.38 -8.56 1.70
N GLN A 21 -7.26 -9.24 0.56
CA GLN A 21 -6.64 -10.56 0.48
C GLN A 21 -5.16 -10.55 0.90
N PHE A 22 -4.43 -9.49 0.55
CA PHE A 22 -3.04 -9.33 0.98
C PHE A 22 -2.95 -9.19 2.51
N LEU A 23 -3.76 -8.31 3.10
CA LEU A 23 -3.76 -8.05 4.55
C LEU A 23 -4.13 -9.32 5.34
N ASN A 24 -5.12 -10.08 4.89
CA ASN A 24 -5.56 -11.32 5.53
C ASN A 24 -4.52 -12.47 5.47
N ARG A 25 -3.46 -12.34 4.66
CA ARG A 25 -2.36 -13.32 4.58
C ARG A 25 -1.16 -12.96 5.46
N LEU A 26 -1.16 -11.79 6.08
CA LEU A 26 -0.10 -11.38 6.99
C LEU A 26 -0.16 -12.21 8.28
N HIS A 27 1.00 -12.58 8.81
CA HIS A 27 1.10 -13.37 10.04
C HIS A 27 1.24 -12.49 11.28
N GLY A 28 1.79 -11.29 11.10
CA GLY A 28 1.96 -10.26 12.11
C GLY A 28 0.89 -9.18 12.07
N GLU A 29 1.11 -8.18 12.91
CA GLU A 29 0.21 -7.03 13.07
C GLU A 29 0.58 -5.93 12.06
N VAL A 30 -0.40 -5.41 11.32
CA VAL A 30 -0.20 -4.21 10.48
C VAL A 30 -0.17 -2.99 11.38
N VAL A 31 0.99 -2.35 11.48
CA VAL A 31 1.18 -1.17 12.34
C VAL A 31 1.12 0.15 11.58
N SER A 32 1.26 0.13 10.25
CA SER A 32 1.16 1.32 9.40
C SER A 32 0.99 0.95 7.92
N ILE A 33 0.34 1.82 7.16
CA ILE A 33 0.23 1.78 5.70
C ILE A 33 0.58 3.18 5.17
N VAL A 34 1.64 3.29 4.36
CA VAL A 34 2.13 4.56 3.83
C VAL A 34 1.95 4.57 2.30
N PRO A 35 1.11 5.46 1.73
CA PRO A 35 0.94 5.54 0.29
C PRO A 35 2.10 6.30 -0.36
N ASN A 36 2.58 5.82 -1.51
CA ASN A 36 3.41 6.62 -2.39
C ASN A 36 2.51 7.44 -3.33
N VAL A 37 2.47 8.75 -3.11
CA VAL A 37 1.70 9.68 -3.94
C VAL A 37 2.65 10.33 -4.95
N LYS A 38 2.44 10.06 -6.24
CA LYS A 38 3.22 10.69 -7.32
C LYS A 38 2.39 11.70 -8.11
N PRO A 39 2.97 12.84 -8.50
CA PRO A 39 2.33 13.75 -9.44
C PRO A 39 2.23 13.10 -10.82
N ILE A 40 1.14 13.40 -11.54
CA ILE A 40 0.93 13.00 -12.92
C ILE A 40 0.45 14.21 -13.70
N PHE A 41 1.05 14.45 -14.85
CA PHE A 41 0.58 15.47 -15.79
C PHE A 41 -0.42 14.86 -16.77
N ARG A 42 -1.61 15.46 -16.83
CA ARG A 42 -2.63 15.14 -17.84
C ARG A 42 -2.90 16.38 -18.71
N PRO A 43 -3.52 16.23 -19.89
CA PRO A 43 -3.84 17.36 -20.76
C PRO A 43 -4.67 18.47 -20.08
N MET A 44 -5.49 18.11 -19.09
CA MET A 44 -6.32 19.03 -18.30
C MET A 44 -5.64 19.59 -17.03
N GLY A 45 -4.35 19.31 -16.81
CA GLY A 45 -3.58 19.81 -15.67
C GLY A 45 -2.83 18.74 -14.87
N ALA A 46 -2.15 19.20 -13.82
CA ALA A 46 -1.47 18.33 -12.87
C ALA A 46 -2.45 17.69 -11.89
N THR A 47 -2.27 16.39 -11.65
CA THR A 47 -3.02 15.61 -10.66
C THR A 47 -2.04 14.73 -9.87
N ALA A 48 -2.54 13.92 -8.95
CA ALA A 48 -1.76 12.96 -8.20
C ALA A 48 -2.41 11.57 -8.23
N LYS A 49 -1.58 10.53 -8.12
CA LYS A 49 -2.04 9.15 -8.00
C LYS A 49 -1.19 8.41 -6.99
N VAL A 50 -1.82 7.48 -6.29
CA VAL A 50 -1.14 6.42 -5.54
C VAL A 50 -0.88 5.23 -6.47
N ASP A 51 0.37 4.81 -6.59
CA ASP A 51 0.77 3.64 -7.38
C ASP A 51 1.16 2.44 -6.53
N PHE A 52 1.63 2.65 -5.30
CA PHE A 52 1.85 1.59 -4.33
C PHE A 52 1.68 2.05 -2.87
N LEU A 53 1.55 1.07 -1.98
CA LEU A 53 1.55 1.22 -0.54
C LEU A 53 2.79 0.54 0.05
N LEU A 54 3.42 1.16 1.05
CA LEU A 54 4.31 0.47 1.97
C LEU A 54 3.49 0.00 3.17
N ILE A 55 3.36 -1.30 3.34
CA ILE A 55 2.63 -1.90 4.46
C ILE A 55 3.67 -2.41 5.47
N ILE A 56 3.60 -1.90 6.70
CA ILE A 56 4.55 -2.24 7.76
C ILE A 56 3.90 -3.29 8.66
N GLU A 57 4.43 -4.50 8.61
CA GLU A 57 4.02 -5.64 9.43
C GLU A 57 5.02 -5.80 10.58
N LYS A 58 4.52 -5.81 11.81
CA LYS A 58 5.28 -6.17 13.00
C LYS A 58 5.18 -7.67 13.20
N LEU A 59 6.32 -8.36 13.11
CA LEU A 59 6.38 -9.81 13.27
C LEU A 59 6.35 -10.17 14.76
N LEU A 60 5.46 -11.09 15.13
CA LEU A 60 5.56 -11.79 16.40
C LEU A 60 6.81 -12.68 16.32
N ASN A 61 7.72 -12.51 17.26
CA ASN A 61 8.97 -13.27 17.32
C ASN A 61 8.71 -14.78 17.30
#